data_AF-A0A383BHY7-F1
#
_entry.id   AF-A0A383BHY7-F1
#
_cell.length_a   1.000
_cell.length_b   1.000
_cell.length_c   1.000
_cell.angle_alpha   90.00
_cell.angle_beta   90.00
_cell.angle_gamma   90.00
#
_symmetry.space_group_name_H-M   'P 1'
#
loop_
_entity.id
_entity.type
_entity.pdbx_description
1 polymer ?
#
loop_
_entity_poly.entity_id
_entity_poly.type
_entity_poly.pdbx_seq_one_letter_code
_entity_poly.pdbx_strand_id
1 'polypeptide(L)'
;AAGTYTLTLYDSYGDGGESAIVTLSDCVSVTPATSTYGTALDYDDDGDTVLDVDEVTAGTDPLDTDTDDDGDDDANDQFPLNAAEWDDTDGDAPSGSDGTGYGDNSDDFPTDACANVDTDGDGQPDTIISGCTTTLTEDPDDDADGVGDAYDDFPLDASETTDTDSDGIGNNADTDDDGDMWPDAHPDWAPLDSSEWIDSDGDGIGNNADADDDNDGTPDASDTYPYDFDNDGWGDAFEAQCGTSA
;
A
#
# COMPACT_ATOMS: atom_id res chain seq x y z
N ALA A 1 23.04 -50.92 -33.38
CA ALA A 1 22.96 -51.97 -34.42
C ALA A 1 23.03 -51.30 -35.79
N ALA A 2 23.50 -51.97 -36.85
CA ALA A 2 23.28 -51.42 -38.20
C ALA A 2 21.78 -51.41 -38.48
N GLY A 3 21.22 -50.27 -38.85
CA GLY A 3 19.77 -50.10 -38.98
C GLY A 3 19.39 -48.66 -39.33
N THR A 4 18.13 -48.49 -39.74
CA THR A 4 17.54 -47.18 -39.98
C THR A 4 16.97 -46.65 -38.67
N TYR A 5 17.38 -45.44 -38.29
CA TYR A 5 16.87 -44.74 -37.11
C TYR A 5 16.06 -43.54 -37.59
N THR A 6 14.85 -43.41 -37.06
CA THR A 6 13.99 -42.26 -37.28
C THR A 6 14.10 -41.37 -36.05
N LEU A 7 14.66 -40.18 -36.22
CA LEU A 7 14.69 -39.14 -35.19
C LEU A 7 13.62 -38.12 -35.54
N THR A 8 12.67 -37.92 -34.63
CA THR A 8 11.66 -36.86 -34.74
C THR A 8 12.17 -35.68 -33.94
N LEU A 9 12.45 -34.57 -34.61
CA LEU A 9 12.71 -33.29 -33.98
C LEU A 9 11.36 -32.57 -33.88
N TYR A 10 10.94 -32.29 -32.66
CA TYR A 10 9.75 -31.50 -32.42
C TYR A 10 10.15 -30.04 -32.42
N ASP A 11 9.37 -29.25 -33.13
CA ASP A 11 9.38 -27.81 -32.95
C ASP A 11 8.90 -27.52 -31.52
N SER A 12 9.67 -26.71 -30.78
CA SER A 12 9.30 -26.32 -29.42
C SER A 12 8.21 -25.25 -29.40
N TYR A 13 7.86 -24.68 -30.55
CA TYR A 13 7.26 -23.35 -30.60
C TYR A 13 5.76 -23.20 -30.82
N GLY A 14 4.97 -24.27 -30.83
CA GLY A 14 3.50 -24.13 -30.78
C GLY A 14 2.81 -23.39 -31.95
N ASP A 15 3.57 -22.86 -32.90
CA ASP A 15 3.17 -22.03 -34.06
C ASP A 15 2.65 -22.86 -35.26
N GLY A 16 2.65 -24.19 -35.13
CA GLY A 16 2.21 -25.12 -36.17
C GLY A 16 3.33 -25.66 -37.06
N GLY A 17 4.60 -25.48 -36.70
CA GLY A 17 5.73 -26.20 -37.28
C GLY A 17 5.60 -27.73 -37.12
N GLU A 18 5.23 -28.42 -38.20
CA GLU A 18 5.17 -29.89 -38.23
C GLU A 18 6.58 -30.48 -38.06
N SER A 19 6.74 -31.33 -37.04
CA SER A 19 7.97 -32.03 -36.68
C SER A 19 8.87 -32.43 -37.86
N ALA A 20 10.18 -32.23 -37.74
CA ALA A 20 11.14 -32.66 -38.75
C ALA A 20 11.56 -34.12 -38.51
N ILE A 21 11.33 -34.98 -39.50
CA ILE A 21 11.73 -36.39 -39.43
C ILE A 21 13.07 -36.60 -40.14
N VAL A 22 14.11 -36.91 -39.37
CA VAL A 22 15.43 -37.29 -39.89
C VAL A 22 15.56 -38.81 -39.88
N THR A 23 15.75 -39.39 -41.06
CA THR A 23 15.96 -40.83 -41.21
C THR A 23 17.45 -41.11 -41.44
N LEU A 24 18.16 -41.50 -40.38
CA LEU A 24 19.57 -41.86 -40.45
C LEU A 24 19.70 -43.33 -40.84
N SER A 25 20.33 -43.60 -41.97
CA SER A 25 20.74 -44.95 -42.39
C SER A 25 22.26 -44.98 -42.56
N ASP A 26 22.88 -46.07 -42.13
CA ASP A 26 24.33 -46.25 -42.18
C ASP A 26 24.89 -45.91 -43.59
N CYS A 27 25.92 -45.06 -43.63
CA CYS A 27 26.66 -44.64 -44.83
C CYS A 27 25.90 -43.83 -45.90
N VAL A 28 24.83 -43.09 -45.56
CA VAL A 28 24.24 -42.07 -46.44
C VAL A 28 24.01 -40.76 -45.70
N SER A 29 24.65 -39.68 -46.16
CA SER A 29 24.32 -38.32 -45.73
C SER A 29 22.97 -37.93 -46.33
N VAL A 30 21.94 -37.76 -45.50
CA VAL A 30 20.68 -37.15 -45.89
C VAL A 30 20.67 -35.70 -45.44
N THR A 31 20.31 -34.79 -46.35
CA THR A 31 20.00 -33.39 -46.03
C THR A 31 18.50 -33.32 -45.69
N PRO A 32 18.11 -32.79 -44.52
CA PRO A 32 16.69 -32.62 -44.19
C PRO A 32 15.98 -31.79 -45.26
N ALA A 33 14.72 -32.12 -45.54
CA ALA A 33 13.88 -31.25 -46.36
C ALA A 33 13.53 -30.02 -45.52
N THR A 34 13.92 -28.84 -46.00
CA THR A 34 13.53 -27.56 -45.41
C THR A 34 12.05 -27.33 -45.69
N SER A 35 11.27 -26.98 -44.66
CA SER A 35 9.96 -26.35 -44.86
C SER A 35 10.17 -24.99 -45.55
N THR A 36 9.08 -24.33 -45.97
CA THR A 36 9.12 -22.93 -46.39
C THR A 36 9.62 -21.97 -45.29
N TYR A 37 9.65 -22.44 -44.05
CA TYR A 37 10.07 -21.71 -42.85
C TYR A 37 11.55 -21.97 -42.49
N GLY A 38 12.26 -22.78 -43.27
CA GLY A 38 13.70 -22.97 -43.10
C GLY A 38 14.08 -23.89 -41.95
N THR A 39 15.37 -23.89 -41.62
CA THR A 39 15.99 -24.60 -40.49
C THR A 39 16.89 -23.66 -39.70
N ALA A 40 16.67 -22.35 -39.85
CA ALA A 40 17.36 -21.36 -39.04
C ALA A 40 16.82 -21.46 -37.62
N LEU A 41 17.69 -21.25 -36.65
CA LEU A 41 17.22 -20.98 -35.29
C LEU A 41 16.49 -19.64 -35.38
N ASP A 42 15.21 -19.67 -35.04
CA ASP A 42 14.46 -18.48 -34.68
C ASP A 42 14.89 -18.11 -33.25
N TYR A 43 14.90 -16.81 -32.97
CA TYR A 43 15.44 -16.27 -31.72
C TYR A 43 14.54 -15.16 -31.15
N ASP A 44 13.37 -14.97 -31.74
CA ASP A 44 12.43 -13.85 -31.60
C ASP A 44 11.11 -14.38 -32.16
N ASP A 45 10.47 -15.19 -31.35
CA ASP A 45 9.59 -16.21 -31.88
C ASP A 45 8.10 -15.79 -31.88
N ASP A 46 7.77 -14.70 -31.19
CA ASP A 46 6.53 -13.95 -31.32
C ASP A 46 6.64 -12.79 -32.35
N GLY A 47 7.87 -12.40 -32.71
CA GLY A 47 8.21 -11.46 -33.76
C GLY A 47 8.10 -9.99 -33.33
N ASP A 48 8.20 -9.70 -32.04
CA ASP A 48 8.10 -8.36 -31.45
C ASP A 48 9.45 -7.61 -31.48
N THR A 49 10.54 -8.28 -31.86
CA THR A 49 11.93 -7.80 -31.95
C THR A 49 12.77 -7.86 -30.67
N VAL A 50 12.22 -8.37 -29.57
CA VAL A 50 12.97 -8.85 -28.42
C VAL A 50 13.41 -10.30 -28.69
N LEU A 51 14.56 -10.69 -28.15
CA LEU A 51 15.03 -12.07 -28.33
C LEU A 51 14.47 -12.96 -27.22
N ASP A 52 14.12 -14.22 -27.49
CA ASP A 52 13.59 -15.14 -26.46
C ASP A 52 14.50 -15.24 -25.22
N VAL A 53 15.82 -15.10 -25.41
CA VAL A 53 16.80 -15.14 -24.32
C VAL A 53 16.77 -13.88 -23.46
N ASP A 54 16.48 -12.74 -24.06
CA ASP A 54 16.37 -11.45 -23.40
C ASP A 54 15.00 -11.34 -22.71
N GLU A 55 13.93 -11.86 -23.31
CA GLU A 55 12.60 -11.98 -22.70
C GLU A 55 12.61 -12.89 -21.46
N VAL A 56 13.19 -14.09 -21.58
CA VAL A 56 13.38 -14.98 -20.42
C VAL A 56 14.22 -14.31 -19.31
N THR A 57 15.11 -13.37 -19.68
CA THR A 57 15.90 -12.60 -18.72
C THR A 57 15.07 -11.48 -18.08
N ALA A 58 14.21 -10.82 -18.85
CA ALA A 58 13.30 -9.76 -18.41
C ALA A 58 12.07 -10.28 -17.65
N GLY A 59 11.72 -11.56 -17.83
CA GLY A 59 10.55 -12.19 -17.24
C GLY A 59 9.31 -12.20 -18.13
N THR A 60 9.41 -11.67 -19.35
CA THR A 60 8.36 -11.67 -20.37
C THR A 60 8.17 -13.04 -21.03
N ASP A 61 7.06 -13.25 -21.75
CA ASP A 61 6.72 -14.51 -22.42
C ASP A 61 7.20 -14.51 -23.89
N PRO A 62 8.20 -15.35 -24.26
CA PRO A 62 8.72 -15.46 -25.65
C PRO A 62 7.74 -15.89 -26.74
N LEU A 63 6.47 -16.06 -26.39
CA LEU A 63 5.39 -16.45 -27.28
C LEU A 63 4.35 -15.32 -27.44
N ASP A 64 4.47 -14.24 -26.68
CA ASP A 64 3.46 -13.21 -26.53
C ASP A 64 4.08 -11.82 -26.69
N THR A 65 3.62 -11.10 -27.71
CA THR A 65 4.19 -9.79 -28.07
C THR A 65 3.89 -8.70 -27.06
N ASP A 66 3.02 -8.96 -26.10
CA ASP A 66 2.50 -8.03 -25.08
C ASP A 66 2.18 -8.90 -23.85
N THR A 67 3.18 -9.09 -22.99
CA THR A 67 3.13 -10.10 -21.93
C THR A 67 2.04 -9.82 -20.89
N ASP A 68 1.75 -8.56 -20.61
CA ASP A 68 0.81 -8.16 -19.57
C ASP A 68 -0.55 -7.66 -20.09
N ASP A 69 -0.75 -7.70 -21.42
CA ASP A 69 -1.98 -7.40 -22.15
C ASP A 69 -2.43 -5.93 -22.00
N ASP A 70 -1.51 -4.98 -21.90
CA ASP A 70 -1.81 -3.55 -21.71
C ASP A 70 -1.97 -2.77 -23.03
N GLY A 71 -1.46 -3.33 -24.12
CA GLY A 71 -1.56 -2.82 -25.48
C GLY A 71 -0.28 -2.22 -26.06
N ASP A 72 0.79 -2.10 -25.28
CA ASP A 72 2.14 -1.80 -25.73
C ASP A 72 2.95 -3.12 -25.79
N ASP A 73 3.79 -3.28 -26.82
CA ASP A 73 4.53 -4.54 -27.01
C ASP A 73 5.77 -4.60 -26.10
N ASP A 74 6.23 -5.79 -25.72
CA ASP A 74 7.36 -5.97 -24.78
C ASP A 74 8.65 -5.26 -25.26
N ALA A 75 8.76 -5.02 -26.58
CA ALA A 75 9.84 -4.27 -27.19
C ALA A 75 9.80 -2.75 -26.96
N ASN A 76 8.60 -2.17 -26.80
CA ASN A 76 8.38 -0.73 -26.62
C ASN A 76 7.92 -0.37 -25.21
N ASP A 77 7.38 -1.31 -24.45
CA ASP A 77 6.94 -1.15 -23.08
C ASP A 77 8.16 -1.03 -22.12
N GLN A 78 8.19 0.04 -21.33
CA GLN A 78 9.21 0.25 -20.29
C GLN A 78 8.95 -0.54 -19.01
N PHE A 79 7.73 -1.06 -18.85
CA PHE A 79 7.27 -1.92 -17.75
C PHE A 79 6.54 -3.19 -18.24
N PRO A 80 7.18 -4.09 -19.03
CA PRO A 80 6.54 -5.25 -19.72
C PRO A 80 5.82 -6.32 -18.87
N LEU A 81 5.71 -6.12 -17.56
CA LEU A 81 5.09 -7.04 -16.60
C LEU A 81 4.05 -6.34 -15.71
N ASN A 82 3.83 -5.04 -15.94
CA ASN A 82 2.93 -4.21 -15.18
C ASN A 82 1.95 -3.46 -16.09
N ALA A 83 0.82 -4.10 -16.39
CA ALA A 83 -0.22 -3.57 -17.27
C ALA A 83 -0.90 -2.25 -16.84
N ALA A 84 -0.45 -1.63 -15.76
CA ALA A 84 -0.85 -0.30 -15.34
C ALA A 84 0.14 0.79 -15.78
N GLU A 85 1.34 0.44 -16.28
CA GLU A 85 2.42 1.34 -16.63
C GLU A 85 3.06 0.91 -17.95
N TRP A 86 3.39 1.85 -18.82
CA TRP A 86 4.01 1.56 -20.12
C TRP A 86 5.13 2.52 -20.49
N ASP A 87 5.01 3.80 -20.10
CA ASP A 87 5.98 4.85 -20.36
C ASP A 87 6.60 5.37 -19.05
N ASP A 88 7.88 5.74 -19.10
CA ASP A 88 8.61 6.50 -18.07
C ASP A 88 9.33 7.67 -18.76
N THR A 89 8.69 8.85 -18.75
CA THR A 89 9.12 10.01 -19.53
C THR A 89 10.34 10.71 -18.94
N ASP A 90 10.52 10.70 -17.62
CA ASP A 90 11.62 11.39 -16.94
C ASP A 90 12.70 10.48 -16.36
N GLY A 91 12.47 9.16 -16.40
CA GLY A 91 13.48 8.14 -16.16
C GLY A 91 13.76 7.92 -14.68
N ASP A 92 12.79 8.16 -13.80
CA ASP A 92 12.97 8.05 -12.36
C ASP A 92 12.53 6.69 -11.78
N ALA A 93 11.84 5.89 -12.58
CA ALA A 93 11.65 4.49 -12.29
C ALA A 93 13.03 3.77 -12.29
N PRO A 94 13.28 2.89 -11.32
CA PRO A 94 14.49 2.08 -11.32
C PRO A 94 14.61 1.26 -12.60
N SER A 95 15.76 1.30 -13.27
CA SER A 95 15.98 0.51 -14.49
C SER A 95 15.67 -0.98 -14.26
N GLY A 96 14.72 -1.51 -15.06
CA GLY A 96 14.22 -2.89 -14.95
C GLY A 96 13.22 -3.09 -13.80
N SER A 97 12.58 -2.03 -13.30
CA SER A 97 11.49 -2.13 -12.35
C SER A 97 10.25 -2.66 -13.03
N ASP A 98 10.02 -3.96 -12.91
CA ASP A 98 8.80 -4.66 -13.29
C ASP A 98 7.66 -4.40 -12.28
N GLY A 99 7.40 -3.13 -11.97
CA GLY A 99 6.38 -2.68 -11.01
C GLY A 99 6.92 -2.15 -9.67
N THR A 100 8.17 -1.66 -9.62
CA THR A 100 8.70 -0.92 -8.46
C THR A 100 9.26 0.44 -8.89
N GLY A 101 8.40 1.42 -9.10
CA GLY A 101 8.74 2.77 -9.59
C GLY A 101 7.46 3.50 -9.97
N TYR A 102 7.54 4.79 -10.26
CA TYR A 102 6.43 5.56 -10.80
C TYR A 102 6.61 5.62 -12.32
N GLY A 103 5.72 4.97 -13.06
CA GLY A 103 5.62 5.21 -14.50
C GLY A 103 4.67 6.38 -14.75
N ASP A 104 4.57 6.85 -15.98
CA ASP A 104 3.80 8.05 -16.36
C ASP A 104 2.32 8.01 -15.88
N ASN A 105 1.74 6.84 -15.60
CA ASN A 105 0.37 6.73 -15.13
C ASN A 105 0.20 6.81 -13.61
N SER A 106 1.23 6.44 -12.85
CA SER A 106 1.26 6.55 -11.38
C SER A 106 2.08 7.73 -10.88
N ASP A 107 2.80 8.40 -11.77
CA ASP A 107 3.53 9.62 -11.49
C ASP A 107 2.63 10.85 -11.66
N ASP A 108 2.40 11.61 -10.59
CA ASP A 108 1.64 12.86 -10.66
C ASP A 108 2.44 14.00 -11.34
N PHE A 109 3.75 13.83 -11.49
CA PHE A 109 4.69 14.70 -12.17
C PHE A 109 5.54 13.99 -13.24
N PRO A 110 4.95 13.39 -14.31
CA PRO A 110 5.65 12.53 -15.30
C PRO A 110 6.80 13.16 -16.10
N THR A 111 7.14 14.42 -15.85
CA THR A 111 8.20 15.14 -16.58
C THR A 111 9.25 15.72 -15.65
N ASP A 112 9.16 15.43 -14.35
CA ASP A 112 10.05 15.92 -13.33
C ASP A 112 10.41 14.80 -12.35
N ALA A 113 11.47 14.07 -12.72
CA ALA A 113 12.12 12.98 -11.98
C ALA A 113 12.53 13.28 -10.51
N CYS A 114 12.18 14.45 -9.98
CA CYS A 114 12.39 14.83 -8.60
C CYS A 114 11.13 14.71 -7.73
N ALA A 115 9.96 14.41 -8.30
CA ALA A 115 8.67 14.43 -7.65
C ALA A 115 7.76 13.39 -8.30
N ASN A 116 6.89 12.75 -7.53
CA ASN A 116 6.08 11.62 -8.03
C ASN A 116 4.65 11.57 -7.50
N VAL A 117 4.39 12.17 -6.34
CA VAL A 117 3.14 12.04 -5.58
C VAL A 117 2.57 13.42 -5.30
N ASP A 118 1.27 13.58 -5.57
CA ASP A 118 0.43 14.76 -5.32
C ASP A 118 -0.89 14.30 -4.67
N THR A 119 -0.88 14.09 -3.35
CA THR A 119 -1.96 13.41 -2.63
C THR A 119 -3.29 14.16 -2.72
N ASP A 120 -3.28 15.50 -2.69
CA ASP A 120 -4.47 16.34 -2.82
C ASP A 120 -4.80 16.76 -4.27
N GLY A 121 -3.86 16.58 -5.19
CA GLY A 121 -4.00 16.90 -6.61
C GLY A 121 -3.95 18.40 -6.91
N ASP A 122 -3.30 19.21 -6.07
CA ASP A 122 -3.20 20.66 -6.26
C ASP A 122 -2.06 21.08 -7.23
N GLY A 123 -1.20 20.15 -7.59
CA GLY A 123 -0.05 20.33 -8.46
C GLY A 123 1.25 20.69 -7.75
N GLN A 124 1.31 20.56 -6.42
CA GLN A 124 2.52 20.61 -5.61
C GLN A 124 2.83 19.19 -5.11
N PRO A 125 4.09 18.74 -5.19
CA PRO A 125 4.43 17.40 -4.75
C PRO A 125 4.49 17.28 -3.23
N ASP A 126 4.04 16.14 -2.70
CA ASP A 126 4.16 15.82 -1.26
C ASP A 126 5.63 15.88 -0.81
N THR A 127 6.52 15.32 -1.64
CA THR A 127 7.96 15.31 -1.34
C THR A 127 8.82 15.51 -2.59
N ILE A 128 9.96 16.16 -2.41
CA ILE A 128 10.99 16.29 -3.44
C ILE A 128 12.17 15.37 -3.10
N ILE A 129 12.60 14.57 -4.07
CA ILE A 129 13.75 13.66 -3.92
C ILE A 129 14.99 14.42 -3.46
N SER A 130 15.54 14.03 -2.30
CA SER A 130 16.67 14.71 -1.67
C SER A 130 17.90 14.77 -2.60
N GLY A 131 18.34 15.99 -2.91
CA GLY A 131 19.50 16.24 -3.77
C GLY A 131 19.16 16.32 -5.26
N CYS A 132 17.89 16.17 -5.62
CA CYS A 132 17.38 16.45 -6.95
C CYS A 132 17.29 17.97 -7.19
N THR A 133 17.21 18.39 -8.45
CA THR A 133 17.15 19.81 -8.83
C THR A 133 15.94 20.04 -9.70
N THR A 134 14.88 20.58 -9.10
CA THR A 134 13.60 20.91 -9.75
C THR A 134 13.24 22.39 -9.53
N THR A 135 12.24 22.87 -10.27
CA THR A 135 11.55 24.14 -10.01
C THR A 135 10.31 24.00 -9.13
N LEU A 136 9.87 22.78 -8.85
CA LEU A 136 8.76 22.47 -7.96
C LEU A 136 9.09 22.85 -6.51
N THR A 137 8.07 22.94 -5.68
CA THR A 137 8.14 23.23 -4.25
C THR A 137 7.22 22.26 -3.55
N GLU A 138 7.70 21.62 -2.48
CA GLU A 138 6.91 20.68 -1.67
C GLU A 138 5.63 21.34 -1.17
N ASP A 139 4.53 20.58 -1.17
CA ASP A 139 3.30 20.98 -0.53
C ASP A 139 3.51 21.06 1.00
N PRO A 140 2.95 22.08 1.68
CA PRO A 140 2.93 22.14 3.14
C PRO A 140 1.71 21.48 3.82
N ASP A 141 0.76 20.91 3.08
CA ASP A 141 -0.55 20.36 3.50
C ASP A 141 -1.00 19.26 2.51
N ASP A 142 -0.29 18.11 2.52
CA ASP A 142 -0.32 17.08 1.47
C ASP A 142 -1.72 16.49 1.16
N ASP A 143 -2.67 16.55 2.10
CA ASP A 143 -4.04 16.05 1.93
C ASP A 143 -5.13 17.14 1.90
N ALA A 144 -4.72 18.41 2.02
CA ALA A 144 -5.54 19.61 2.04
C ALA A 144 -6.71 19.61 3.03
N ASP A 145 -6.53 18.98 4.19
CA ASP A 145 -7.51 18.98 5.26
C ASP A 145 -7.50 20.31 6.07
N GLY A 146 -6.41 21.07 5.95
CA GLY A 146 -6.19 22.37 6.57
C GLY A 146 -5.23 22.37 7.76
N VAL A 147 -4.64 21.24 8.11
CA VAL A 147 -3.57 21.05 9.09
C VAL A 147 -2.28 20.67 8.37
N GLY A 148 -1.42 21.64 8.10
CA GLY A 148 -0.19 21.35 7.36
C GLY A 148 0.74 20.33 8.05
N ASP A 149 1.44 19.52 7.26
CA ASP A 149 2.10 18.25 7.63
C ASP A 149 3.01 18.32 8.85
N ALA A 150 3.61 19.50 9.12
CA ALA A 150 4.45 19.70 10.29
C ALA A 150 3.69 19.63 11.63
N TYR A 151 2.37 19.65 11.58
CA TYR A 151 1.45 19.62 12.71
C TYR A 151 0.39 18.52 12.58
N ASP A 152 0.51 17.68 11.56
CA ASP A 152 -0.40 16.59 11.27
C ASP A 152 0.26 15.24 11.59
N ASP A 153 -0.43 14.40 12.36
CA ASP A 153 0.04 13.05 12.66
C ASP A 153 -0.24 12.08 11.49
N PHE A 154 -1.16 12.43 10.59
CA PHE A 154 -1.59 11.70 9.38
C PHE A 154 -1.60 12.59 8.14
N PRO A 155 -0.44 13.11 7.69
CA PRO A 155 -0.37 14.12 6.63
C PRO A 155 -0.94 13.72 5.26
N LEU A 156 -1.27 12.44 5.05
CA LEU A 156 -1.80 11.91 3.78
C LEU A 156 -3.26 11.45 3.90
N ASP A 157 -3.93 11.70 5.03
CA ASP A 157 -5.31 11.27 5.28
C ASP A 157 -6.17 12.44 5.76
N ALA A 158 -6.86 13.08 4.82
CA ALA A 158 -7.68 14.26 5.09
C ALA A 158 -8.88 14.04 6.03
N SER A 159 -9.01 12.83 6.60
CA SER A 159 -10.00 12.51 7.63
C SER A 159 -9.41 12.37 9.02
N GLU A 160 -8.09 12.49 9.21
CA GLU A 160 -7.41 12.35 10.49
C GLU A 160 -6.29 13.39 10.62
N THR A 161 -6.16 14.00 11.79
CA THR A 161 -5.10 15.01 12.04
C THR A 161 -4.33 14.80 13.34
N THR A 162 -4.78 13.86 14.18
CA THR A 162 -4.36 13.78 15.57
C THR A 162 -4.36 12.33 16.02
N ASP A 163 -3.27 11.94 16.69
CA ASP A 163 -3.06 10.63 17.31
C ASP A 163 -2.66 10.84 18.77
N THR A 164 -3.66 10.90 19.66
CA THR A 164 -3.45 11.38 21.04
C THR A 164 -2.60 10.42 21.88
N ASP A 165 -2.72 9.10 21.66
CA ASP A 165 -1.92 8.08 22.35
C ASP A 165 -0.71 7.57 21.54
N SER A 166 -0.59 8.00 20.28
CA SER A 166 0.48 7.66 19.35
C SER A 166 0.52 6.17 18.98
N ASP A 167 -0.64 5.51 18.87
CA ASP A 167 -0.75 4.10 18.47
C ASP A 167 -0.79 3.87 16.95
N GLY A 168 -0.96 4.95 16.18
CA GLY A 168 -1.04 4.97 14.72
C GLY A 168 -2.46 4.90 14.15
N ILE A 169 -3.49 5.00 14.97
CA ILE A 169 -4.90 5.15 14.57
C ILE A 169 -5.33 6.57 14.92
N GLY A 170 -5.85 7.33 13.96
CA GLY A 170 -6.28 8.70 14.22
C GLY A 170 -7.52 8.76 15.09
N ASN A 171 -7.62 9.82 15.90
CA ASN A 171 -8.71 10.03 16.86
C ASN A 171 -10.13 9.94 16.26
N ASN A 172 -10.35 10.19 14.95
CA ASN A 172 -11.69 10.03 14.37
C ASN A 172 -12.07 8.56 14.13
N ALA A 173 -11.08 7.66 14.01
CA ALA A 173 -11.23 6.23 13.78
C ALA A 173 -10.93 5.37 15.01
N ASP A 174 -10.14 5.89 15.95
CA ASP A 174 -9.85 5.24 17.23
C ASP A 174 -11.08 5.24 18.14
N THR A 175 -11.08 4.32 19.10
CA THR A 175 -12.16 4.13 20.07
C THR A 175 -11.67 4.27 21.51
N ASP A 176 -10.40 4.59 21.71
CA ASP A 176 -9.68 4.72 22.99
C ASP A 176 -8.54 5.75 22.81
N ASP A 177 -8.92 6.99 22.48
CA ASP A 177 -8.05 8.06 21.94
C ASP A 177 -6.80 8.36 22.80
N ASP A 178 -6.84 8.10 24.11
CA ASP A 178 -5.72 8.33 25.03
C ASP A 178 -5.03 7.04 25.53
N GLY A 179 -5.50 5.88 25.09
CA GLY A 179 -4.91 4.57 25.35
C GLY A 179 -5.00 4.10 26.80
N ASP A 180 -5.97 4.58 27.58
CA ASP A 180 -6.15 4.22 28.99
C ASP A 180 -7.01 2.97 29.22
N MET A 181 -7.53 2.37 28.14
CA MET A 181 -8.42 1.21 28.08
C MET A 181 -9.89 1.51 28.38
N TRP A 182 -10.32 2.78 28.44
CA TRP A 182 -11.71 3.20 28.55
C TRP A 182 -12.20 3.81 27.23
N PRO A 183 -13.16 3.17 26.55
CA PRO A 183 -13.58 3.67 25.25
C PRO A 183 -14.27 5.05 25.28
N ASP A 184 -13.96 5.91 24.29
CA ASP A 184 -14.47 7.29 24.19
C ASP A 184 -15.99 7.38 24.16
N ALA A 185 -16.64 6.35 23.60
CA ALA A 185 -18.08 6.31 23.34
C ALA A 185 -18.96 6.18 24.61
N HIS A 186 -18.49 6.61 25.78
CA HIS A 186 -18.89 6.30 27.16
C HIS A 186 -18.44 4.90 27.61
N PRO A 187 -17.63 4.79 28.68
CA PRO A 187 -17.79 5.53 29.93
C PRO A 187 -16.83 6.71 30.16
N ASP A 188 -15.90 6.96 29.24
CA ASP A 188 -14.83 7.92 29.48
C ASP A 188 -15.33 9.38 29.52
N TRP A 189 -14.99 10.09 30.59
CA TRP A 189 -15.25 11.51 30.77
C TRP A 189 -14.20 12.41 30.09
N ALA A 190 -12.93 12.01 30.03
CA ALA A 190 -11.89 12.71 29.28
C ALA A 190 -11.16 11.78 28.32
N PRO A 191 -11.76 11.54 27.14
CA PRO A 191 -11.17 10.74 26.06
C PRO A 191 -9.76 11.11 25.58
N LEU A 192 -9.20 12.23 26.04
CA LEU A 192 -7.89 12.72 25.61
C LEU A 192 -6.89 12.83 26.78
N ASP A 193 -7.26 12.32 27.97
CA ASP A 193 -6.44 12.38 29.17
C ASP A 193 -6.42 11.02 29.85
N SER A 194 -5.41 10.23 29.50
CA SER A 194 -5.18 8.88 30.02
C SER A 194 -5.04 8.76 31.56
N SER A 195 -5.07 9.89 32.27
CA SER A 195 -5.09 9.95 33.72
C SER A 195 -6.47 10.16 34.33
N GLU A 196 -7.55 10.36 33.56
CA GLU A 196 -8.89 10.67 34.06
C GLU A 196 -10.01 10.07 33.18
N TRP A 197 -10.66 9.00 33.64
CA TRP A 197 -11.75 8.33 32.90
C TRP A 197 -13.16 8.52 33.51
N ILE A 198 -13.28 8.98 34.75
CA ILE A 198 -14.55 9.15 35.48
C ILE A 198 -14.56 10.49 36.21
N ASP A 199 -15.70 11.19 36.15
CA ASP A 199 -16.07 12.37 36.94
C ASP A 199 -17.43 12.05 37.59
N SER A 200 -17.41 11.69 38.87
CA SER A 200 -18.56 11.07 39.54
C SER A 200 -19.64 12.07 39.92
N ASP A 201 -19.29 13.32 40.21
CA ASP A 201 -20.21 14.38 40.60
C ASP A 201 -20.49 15.41 39.49
N GLY A 202 -19.74 15.35 38.38
CA GLY A 202 -19.90 16.19 37.21
C GLY A 202 -19.39 17.62 37.41
N ASP A 203 -18.43 17.85 38.32
CA ASP A 203 -17.90 19.18 38.61
C ASP A 203 -16.81 19.63 37.61
N GLY A 204 -16.33 18.70 36.78
CA GLY A 204 -15.32 18.92 35.74
C GLY A 204 -13.88 18.64 36.20
N ILE A 205 -13.68 18.00 37.35
CA ILE A 205 -12.42 17.43 37.80
C ILE A 205 -12.59 15.90 37.84
N GLY A 206 -11.72 15.17 37.15
CA GLY A 206 -11.79 13.71 37.17
C GLY A 206 -11.40 13.13 38.54
N ASN A 207 -11.95 11.97 38.88
CA ASN A 207 -11.82 11.35 40.20
C ASN A 207 -10.35 11.10 40.64
N ASN A 208 -9.38 10.98 39.71
CA ASN A 208 -7.99 10.78 40.14
C ASN A 208 -7.35 12.09 40.64
N ALA A 209 -7.86 13.24 40.21
CA ALA A 209 -7.44 14.58 40.61
C ALA A 209 -8.37 15.26 41.62
N ASP A 210 -9.63 14.84 41.70
CA ASP A 210 -10.58 15.32 42.71
C ASP A 210 -10.22 14.77 44.11
N ALA A 211 -10.62 15.51 45.13
CA ALA A 211 -10.44 15.16 46.52
C ALA A 211 -11.77 14.98 47.27
N ASP A 212 -12.91 15.14 46.59
CA ASP A 212 -14.28 15.03 47.09
C ASP A 212 -15.18 14.49 45.95
N ASP A 213 -14.94 13.24 45.52
CA ASP A 213 -15.45 12.60 44.30
C ASP A 213 -17.01 12.59 44.16
N ASP A 214 -17.76 12.78 45.25
CA ASP A 214 -19.22 12.90 45.25
C ASP A 214 -19.73 14.30 45.65
N ASN A 215 -18.83 15.23 45.96
CA ASN A 215 -19.11 16.59 46.40
C ASN A 215 -20.09 16.68 47.60
N ASP A 216 -20.11 15.68 48.49
CA ASP A 216 -20.93 15.69 49.71
C ASP A 216 -20.37 16.65 50.81
N GLY A 217 -19.13 17.11 50.61
CA GLY A 217 -18.39 17.99 51.50
C GLY A 217 -17.43 17.26 52.45
N THR A 218 -17.23 15.96 52.26
CA THR A 218 -16.33 15.09 53.02
C THR A 218 -15.23 14.56 52.09
N PRO A 219 -13.98 15.04 52.22
CA PRO A 219 -12.91 14.61 51.31
C PRO A 219 -12.70 13.09 51.31
N ASP A 220 -12.38 12.49 50.16
CA ASP A 220 -12.32 11.02 49.94
C ASP A 220 -11.41 10.31 50.96
N ALA A 221 -10.31 10.97 51.34
CA ALA A 221 -9.36 10.44 52.32
C ALA A 221 -9.99 10.21 53.71
N SER A 222 -11.13 10.83 53.97
CA SER A 222 -11.95 10.72 55.17
C SER A 222 -13.36 10.18 54.93
N ASP A 223 -13.75 9.95 53.68
CA ASP A 223 -15.06 9.45 53.32
C ASP A 223 -15.13 7.91 53.39
N THR A 224 -16.25 7.39 53.89
CA THR A 224 -16.50 5.94 53.94
C THR A 224 -17.11 5.42 52.65
N TYR A 225 -17.84 6.25 51.93
CA TYR A 225 -18.48 6.02 50.65
C TYR A 225 -18.15 7.18 49.68
N PRO A 226 -16.92 7.29 49.14
CA PRO A 226 -16.47 8.42 48.31
C PRO A 226 -17.20 8.64 46.97
N TYR A 227 -18.28 7.91 46.71
CA TYR A 227 -19.02 7.97 45.45
C TYR A 227 -20.53 8.01 45.73
N ASP A 228 -20.93 8.47 46.92
CA ASP A 228 -22.27 8.34 47.50
C ASP A 228 -22.61 9.64 48.24
N PHE A 229 -23.25 10.55 47.52
CA PHE A 229 -23.55 11.89 48.01
C PHE A 229 -24.44 11.90 49.27
N ASP A 230 -25.31 10.90 49.43
CA ASP A 230 -26.29 10.83 50.52
C ASP A 230 -25.83 9.94 51.70
N ASN A 231 -24.73 9.21 51.49
CA ASN A 231 -24.02 8.40 52.46
C ASN A 231 -24.88 7.24 53.02
N ASP A 232 -25.83 6.71 52.23
CA ASP A 232 -26.73 5.61 52.61
C ASP A 232 -26.16 4.21 52.33
N GLY A 233 -25.02 4.14 51.64
CA GLY A 233 -24.28 2.94 51.29
C GLY A 233 -24.54 2.44 49.86
N TRP A 234 -25.16 3.25 49.01
CA TRP A 234 -25.34 2.98 47.58
C TRP A 234 -24.75 4.13 46.76
N GLY A 235 -23.68 3.86 46.00
CA GLY A 235 -23.05 4.92 45.20
C GLY A 235 -23.96 5.49 44.12
N ASP A 236 -23.81 6.79 43.85
CA ASP A 236 -24.65 7.62 42.99
C ASP A 236 -24.85 7.02 41.59
N ALA A 237 -23.79 6.47 41.00
CA ALA A 237 -23.86 5.82 39.69
C ALA A 237 -24.81 4.61 39.68
N PHE A 238 -24.83 3.83 40.77
CA PHE A 238 -25.74 2.70 40.92
C PHE A 238 -27.18 3.19 41.11
N GLU A 239 -27.35 4.25 41.89
CA GLU A 239 -28.65 4.84 42.15
C GLU A 239 -29.29 5.45 40.91
N ALA A 240 -28.52 6.19 40.12
CA ALA A 240 -28.91 6.72 38.83
C ALA A 240 -29.39 5.63 37.87
N GLN A 241 -28.70 4.48 37.86
CA GLN A 241 -29.08 3.33 37.02
C GLN A 241 -30.35 2.63 37.52
N CYS A 242 -30.56 2.58 38.84
CA CYS A 242 -31.70 1.91 39.48
C CYS A 242 -32.93 2.82 39.69
N GLY A 243 -32.78 4.13 39.51
CA GLY A 243 -33.81 5.14 39.79
C GLY A 243 -34.12 5.27 41.28
N THR A 244 -33.14 5.04 42.15
CA THR A 244 -33.23 5.41 43.57
C THR A 244 -32.79 6.88 43.74
N SER A 245 -32.97 7.43 44.93
CA SER A 245 -32.71 8.84 45.18
C SER A 245 -31.35 8.98 45.85
N ALA A 246 -30.41 9.61 45.13
CA ALA A 246 -29.31 10.36 45.72
C ALA A 246 -29.82 11.58 46.49
#